data_AF-A0A8B8HJM9-F1
#
_entry.id   AF-A0A8B8HJM9-F1
#
_cell.length_a   1.000
_cell.length_b   1.000
_cell.length_c   1.000
_cell.angle_alpha   90.00
_cell.angle_beta   90.00
_cell.angle_gamma   90.00
#
_symmetry.space_group_name_H-M   'P 1'
#
loop_
_entity.id
_entity.type
_entity.pdbx_description
1 polymer ?
#
loop_
_entity_poly.entity_id
_entity_poly.type
_entity_poly.pdbx_seq_one_letter_code
_entity_poly.pdbx_strand_id
1 'polypeptide(L)'
;MNDLPESSNNGNNELETLDYLREVKSSTCLLLPLTPSPTPLDFKHPLSEQMNEGPFLTLSDDQKMEIKNSDETCAGDSSSSADSNSVVQDPVSAQLINNISMLDYQTLSKNGDIIMGQPESCKLNGSLSISNRKLPNFINWNWGIIRKILLWFVLSILIACLGAIIAMVINIPKTCNPDLPWYQGKVFYEIFPASFKDSNNDGIGDLKGLAKKLDYIKDLGASSIHLNYIFESAEYPEHYYNTTSLLVIDRSIGVLKDFQDLIIAAHKRDMGVILDIPVKSMVESHVSYETNNTFVFSIEPQDNNFDPTSAAIAYWSRAQNVDGFYLKDLEKFIDNDNFGKSLQLWKQILGNDKIFIASEAVLEKAKGTSLTILLNRIDLIDVNLDLQNGINGLKDHINRVVSGILWKKPHHPWVHWNIGNINSERISTKHQNNTLALTALELVLPGTVSIFYGDEIGFGGLSEKEIEGDFHEHRHIHNLVPMIFSNDNKSDNSASIQPWNSKSDLEPRFYYLNVIKNLIGLRLNTPTIYLREIYKDGEVLKNMDVHNTEENLVVIERWYPRRNTCVFVGNLGNQPITTDLSTMFYGGTVVAATNASLIGEILYFDKITFPPNSAIIFKLEK
;
A
#
# COMPACT_ATOMS: atom_id res chain seq x y z
N MET A 1 34.52 -23.86 19.06
CA MET A 1 34.54 -24.65 20.30
C MET A 1 34.26 -23.68 21.43
N ASN A 2 33.18 -23.93 22.16
CA ASN A 2 32.62 -23.23 23.32
C ASN A 2 31.59 -22.11 23.04
N ASP A 3 30.41 -22.62 22.69
CA ASP A 3 29.05 -22.29 23.14
C ASP A 3 28.84 -21.33 24.33
N LEU A 4 27.98 -20.31 24.09
CA LEU A 4 26.76 -19.89 24.83
C LEU A 4 26.86 -19.40 26.31
N PRO A 5 25.96 -18.48 26.78
CA PRO A 5 24.51 -18.63 26.66
C PRO A 5 23.67 -17.44 26.18
N GLU A 6 22.51 -17.84 25.66
CA GLU A 6 21.31 -17.07 25.36
C GLU A 6 20.85 -16.20 26.54
N SER A 7 20.39 -14.99 26.24
CA SER A 7 19.39 -14.29 27.06
C SER A 7 18.25 -13.80 26.17
N SER A 8 17.17 -14.56 26.26
CA SER A 8 15.77 -14.32 25.94
C SER A 8 15.25 -12.87 26.03
N ASN A 9 14.42 -12.49 25.04
CA ASN A 9 13.14 -11.73 25.13
C ASN A 9 12.84 -10.69 24.03
N ASN A 10 13.58 -10.62 22.91
CA ASN A 10 13.21 -9.74 21.79
C ASN A 10 12.48 -10.44 20.61
N GLY A 11 12.18 -11.74 20.73
CA GLY A 11 11.68 -12.55 19.61
C GLY A 11 10.21 -12.32 19.21
N ASN A 12 9.36 -11.84 20.12
CA ASN A 12 7.90 -11.80 19.85
C ASN A 12 7.48 -10.55 19.04
N ASN A 13 8.13 -9.40 19.23
CA ASN A 13 7.73 -8.14 18.55
C ASN A 13 8.05 -8.14 17.05
N GLU A 14 9.16 -8.78 16.65
CA GLU A 14 9.50 -8.97 15.23
C GLU A 14 8.63 -10.04 14.57
N LEU A 15 8.19 -11.06 15.31
CA LEU A 15 7.44 -12.19 14.76
C LEU A 15 6.01 -11.81 14.33
N GLU A 16 5.33 -10.96 15.11
CA GLU A 16 3.92 -10.60 14.85
C GLU A 16 3.75 -9.43 13.88
N THR A 17 4.67 -8.46 13.90
CA THR A 17 4.82 -7.54 12.77
C THR A 17 5.13 -8.33 11.50
N LEU A 18 5.97 -9.38 11.59
CA LEU A 18 6.15 -10.34 10.50
C LEU A 18 4.86 -11.06 10.12
N ASP A 19 3.97 -11.41 11.04
CA ASP A 19 2.74 -12.14 10.74
C ASP A 19 1.71 -11.27 10.01
N TYR A 20 1.59 -9.99 10.39
CA TYR A 20 0.88 -9.02 9.56
C TYR A 20 1.53 -8.87 8.16
N LEU A 21 2.86 -8.81 8.09
CA LEU A 21 3.59 -8.78 6.81
C LEU A 21 3.46 -10.08 6.01
N ARG A 22 3.30 -11.24 6.65
CA ARG A 22 3.12 -12.56 6.02
C ARG A 22 1.71 -12.74 5.50
N GLU A 23 0.68 -12.33 6.24
CA GLU A 23 -0.71 -12.34 5.76
C GLU A 23 -0.91 -11.37 4.59
N VAL A 24 -0.23 -10.22 4.63
CA VAL A 24 -0.20 -9.30 3.48
C VAL A 24 0.51 -9.93 2.27
N LYS A 25 1.46 -10.84 2.47
CA LYS A 25 2.07 -11.62 1.38
C LYS A 25 1.25 -12.83 0.94
N SER A 26 0.39 -13.39 1.80
CA SER A 26 -0.30 -14.67 1.55
C SER A 26 -1.70 -14.56 0.93
N SER A 27 -2.31 -13.37 0.89
CA SER A 27 -3.59 -13.21 0.19
C SER A 27 -3.39 -13.46 -1.32
N THR A 28 -3.89 -14.59 -1.83
CA THR A 28 -3.77 -14.97 -3.24
C THR A 28 -4.51 -13.98 -4.13
N CYS A 29 -3.78 -13.26 -5.00
CA CYS A 29 -4.31 -12.26 -5.92
C CYS A 29 -4.95 -12.93 -7.15
N LEU A 30 -6.05 -13.66 -6.98
CA LEU A 30 -6.86 -14.01 -8.14
C LEU A 30 -7.65 -12.77 -8.55
N LEU A 31 -7.17 -12.09 -9.61
CA LEU A 31 -7.79 -10.99 -10.37
C LEU A 31 -7.23 -9.59 -10.06
N LEU A 32 -6.33 -9.14 -10.94
CA LEU A 32 -6.10 -7.72 -11.24
C LEU A 32 -7.32 -7.17 -12.03
N PRO A 33 -7.65 -5.88 -11.93
CA PRO A 33 -8.88 -5.27 -12.48
C PRO A 33 -8.99 -5.23 -14.02
N LEU A 34 -8.03 -5.81 -14.76
CA LEU A 34 -8.02 -5.84 -16.23
C LEU A 34 -8.83 -6.99 -16.85
N THR A 35 -9.45 -7.85 -16.05
CA THR A 35 -10.37 -8.89 -16.53
C THR A 35 -11.78 -8.63 -15.99
N PRO A 36 -12.80 -8.43 -16.84
CA PRO A 36 -14.17 -8.36 -16.37
C PRO A 36 -14.50 -9.69 -15.69
N SER A 37 -14.79 -9.65 -14.39
CA SER A 37 -15.32 -10.82 -13.70
C SER A 37 -16.69 -11.18 -14.31
N PRO A 38 -16.97 -12.44 -14.63
CA PRO A 38 -18.35 -12.85 -14.82
C PRO A 38 -19.10 -12.57 -13.52
N THR A 39 -20.30 -12.00 -13.65
CA THR A 39 -21.26 -11.81 -12.56
C THR A 39 -21.34 -13.07 -11.71
N PRO A 40 -21.57 -12.97 -10.38
CA PRO A 40 -21.81 -14.16 -9.57
C PRO A 40 -22.99 -14.89 -10.20
N LEU A 41 -22.73 -16.12 -10.67
CA LEU A 41 -23.76 -17.02 -11.14
C LEU A 41 -24.69 -17.26 -9.95
N ASP A 42 -25.81 -16.54 -9.96
CA ASP A 42 -26.94 -16.76 -9.08
C ASP A 42 -27.41 -18.20 -9.32
N PHE A 43 -27.01 -19.11 -8.45
CA PHE A 43 -27.45 -20.50 -8.48
C PHE A 43 -28.93 -20.52 -8.10
N LYS A 44 -29.80 -20.23 -9.06
CA LYS A 44 -31.22 -20.56 -8.95
C LYS A 44 -31.33 -22.07 -8.95
N HIS A 45 -31.68 -22.62 -7.79
CA HIS A 45 -32.08 -24.01 -7.66
C HIS A 45 -33.27 -24.27 -8.60
N PRO A 46 -33.24 -25.29 -9.47
CA PRO A 46 -34.29 -25.53 -10.48
C PRO A 46 -35.62 -26.04 -9.91
N LEU A 47 -35.91 -25.79 -8.62
CA LEU A 47 -37.18 -26.17 -7.97
C LEU A 47 -37.86 -25.02 -7.23
N SER A 48 -37.43 -23.77 -7.41
CA SER A 48 -38.17 -22.61 -6.91
C SER A 48 -38.87 -21.88 -8.07
N GLU A 49 -39.79 -22.57 -8.74
CA GLU A 49 -40.92 -21.89 -9.39
C GLU A 49 -42.18 -22.21 -8.59
N GLN A 50 -42.84 -21.16 -8.12
CA GLN A 50 -44.15 -21.22 -7.49
C GLN A 50 -45.12 -21.93 -8.43
N MET A 51 -45.66 -23.07 -7.99
CA MET A 51 -46.82 -23.70 -8.63
C MET A 51 -47.99 -22.72 -8.53
N ASN A 52 -48.31 -22.05 -9.63
CA ASN A 52 -49.62 -21.45 -9.83
C ASN A 52 -50.64 -22.57 -9.91
N GLU A 53 -51.57 -22.63 -8.96
CA GLU A 53 -52.75 -23.50 -9.02
C GLU A 53 -53.61 -23.10 -10.23
N GLY A 54 -53.67 -24.00 -11.21
CA GLY A 54 -54.66 -24.00 -12.29
C GLY A 54 -55.57 -25.23 -12.14
N PRO A 55 -56.84 -25.15 -12.59
CA PRO A 55 -57.91 -25.99 -12.07
C PRO A 55 -57.84 -27.44 -12.53
N PHE A 56 -58.26 -28.33 -11.62
CA PHE A 56 -58.51 -29.75 -11.79
C PHE A 56 -59.13 -30.11 -13.15
N LEU A 57 -58.48 -31.01 -13.89
CA LEU A 57 -59.10 -31.80 -14.96
C LEU A 57 -59.36 -33.21 -14.44
N THR A 58 -60.62 -33.44 -14.15
CA THR A 58 -61.23 -34.74 -13.83
C THR A 58 -61.17 -35.65 -15.05
N LEU A 59 -60.52 -36.81 -14.93
CA LEU A 59 -60.73 -37.92 -15.86
C LEU A 59 -61.81 -38.84 -15.28
N SER A 60 -63.01 -38.66 -15.79
CA SER A 60 -64.10 -39.64 -15.71
C SER A 60 -63.78 -40.82 -16.62
N ASP A 61 -63.79 -42.03 -16.07
CA ASP A 61 -64.21 -43.22 -16.81
C ASP A 61 -64.81 -44.22 -15.82
N ASP A 62 -66.14 -44.15 -15.70
CA ASP A 62 -66.98 -45.19 -15.13
C ASP A 62 -67.43 -46.12 -16.26
N GLN A 63 -67.01 -47.39 -16.19
CA GLN A 63 -67.79 -48.51 -16.72
C GLN A 63 -67.82 -49.66 -15.70
N LYS A 64 -68.93 -49.69 -14.93
CA LYS A 64 -69.75 -50.85 -14.55
C LYS A 64 -69.05 -52.20 -14.30
N MET A 65 -69.05 -52.69 -13.05
CA MET A 65 -69.97 -53.74 -12.55
C MET A 65 -69.54 -54.33 -11.19
N GLU A 66 -70.54 -54.43 -10.30
CA GLU A 66 -70.81 -55.51 -9.32
C GLU A 66 -69.92 -55.74 -8.07
N ILE A 67 -70.44 -55.24 -6.93
CA ILE A 67 -70.93 -56.01 -5.76
C ILE A 67 -70.07 -57.18 -5.24
N LYS A 68 -69.47 -57.03 -4.04
CA LYS A 68 -69.79 -57.78 -2.79
C LYS A 68 -68.77 -57.51 -1.67
N ASN A 69 -69.30 -57.29 -0.45
CA ASN A 69 -68.96 -57.88 0.87
C ASN A 69 -67.46 -58.05 1.23
N SER A 70 -66.98 -57.83 2.45
CA SER A 70 -67.56 -57.69 3.79
C SER A 70 -66.38 -57.54 4.78
N ASP A 71 -66.59 -56.72 5.80
CA ASP A 71 -66.20 -56.90 7.21
C ASP A 71 -64.74 -57.11 7.69
N GLU A 72 -64.59 -56.66 8.95
CA GLU A 72 -63.62 -57.00 9.99
C GLU A 72 -62.35 -56.14 10.17
N THR A 73 -62.56 -55.02 10.87
CA THR A 73 -62.00 -54.70 12.21
C THR A 73 -60.78 -55.49 12.72
N CYS A 74 -59.72 -54.82 13.18
CA CYS A 74 -59.50 -54.45 14.61
C CYS A 74 -58.03 -54.07 14.87
N ALA A 75 -57.87 -53.05 15.71
CA ALA A 75 -56.62 -52.58 16.29
C ALA A 75 -56.08 -53.50 17.40
N GLY A 76 -54.80 -53.37 17.75
CA GLY A 76 -54.26 -53.85 19.01
C GLY A 76 -52.74 -54.03 19.06
N ASP A 77 -52.06 -53.00 19.56
CA ASP A 77 -50.94 -53.00 20.51
C ASP A 77 -49.80 -54.02 20.41
N SER A 78 -48.55 -53.53 20.45
CA SER A 78 -47.77 -53.46 21.71
C SER A 78 -46.27 -53.23 21.48
N SER A 79 -45.69 -52.54 22.46
CA SER A 79 -44.33 -52.08 22.59
C SER A 79 -43.34 -53.13 23.12
N SER A 80 -42.08 -52.95 22.69
CA SER A 80 -40.79 -53.20 23.37
C SER A 80 -40.44 -54.59 23.96
N SER A 81 -39.28 -55.09 23.55
CA SER A 81 -38.17 -55.37 24.48
C SER A 81 -36.84 -55.44 23.73
N ALA A 82 -35.83 -54.86 24.37
CA ALA A 82 -34.43 -54.88 23.98
C ALA A 82 -33.79 -56.20 24.42
N ASP A 83 -32.87 -56.73 23.62
CA ASP A 83 -31.66 -57.36 24.13
C ASP A 83 -30.53 -57.19 23.12
N SER A 84 -29.35 -56.88 23.65
CA SER A 84 -28.17 -56.42 22.93
C SER A 84 -27.34 -57.60 22.44
N ASN A 85 -26.80 -57.54 21.23
CA ASN A 85 -25.38 -57.80 20.99
C ASN A 85 -24.92 -57.35 19.59
N SER A 86 -23.81 -56.63 19.62
CA SER A 86 -22.96 -56.14 18.55
C SER A 86 -22.94 -56.93 17.25
N VAL A 87 -23.27 -56.30 16.12
CA VAL A 87 -22.41 -56.17 14.92
C VAL A 87 -22.91 -54.94 14.15
N VAL A 88 -21.99 -54.01 13.87
CA VAL A 88 -22.19 -52.82 13.03
C VAL A 88 -22.60 -53.26 11.61
N GLN A 89 -23.81 -52.90 11.18
CA GLN A 89 -24.23 -52.98 9.78
C GLN A 89 -24.02 -51.61 9.12
N ASP A 90 -22.94 -51.51 8.33
CA ASP A 90 -22.82 -50.59 7.19
C ASP A 90 -23.08 -51.40 5.88
N PRO A 91 -23.29 -50.76 4.71
CA PRO A 91 -24.57 -50.46 4.09
C PRO A 91 -24.92 -51.45 2.95
N VAL A 92 -26.13 -51.28 2.40
CA VAL A 92 -26.78 -52.05 1.31
C VAL A 92 -26.00 -52.08 -0.04
N SER A 93 -24.75 -51.61 -0.11
CA SER A 93 -23.94 -51.60 -1.33
C SER A 93 -23.09 -52.86 -1.57
N ALA A 94 -22.93 -53.76 -0.58
CA ALA A 94 -22.08 -54.96 -0.73
C ALA A 94 -22.80 -56.19 -1.31
N GLN A 95 -24.13 -56.24 -1.33
CA GLN A 95 -24.88 -57.40 -1.86
C GLN A 95 -24.96 -57.44 -3.39
N LEU A 96 -24.66 -56.34 -4.07
CA LEU A 96 -24.71 -56.28 -5.54
C LEU A 96 -23.41 -56.80 -6.20
N ILE A 97 -22.30 -56.87 -5.45
CA ILE A 97 -20.99 -57.27 -5.98
C ILE A 97 -20.76 -58.78 -5.88
N ASN A 98 -21.38 -59.47 -4.91
CA ASN A 98 -21.23 -60.93 -4.78
C ASN A 98 -22.00 -61.76 -5.82
N ASN A 99 -23.01 -61.19 -6.47
CA ASN A 99 -23.73 -61.89 -7.55
C ASN A 99 -23.07 -61.75 -8.93
N ILE A 100 -22.02 -60.91 -9.05
CA ILE A 100 -21.31 -60.70 -10.32
C ILE A 100 -20.04 -61.56 -10.41
N SER A 101 -19.52 -62.07 -9.29
CA SER A 101 -18.27 -62.86 -9.25
C SER A 101 -18.45 -64.35 -9.60
N MET A 102 -19.66 -64.82 -9.90
CA MET A 102 -19.95 -66.22 -10.25
C MET A 102 -20.24 -66.44 -11.74
N LEU A 103 -19.71 -65.58 -12.62
CA LEU A 103 -19.64 -65.85 -14.05
C LEU A 103 -18.29 -66.48 -14.36
N ASP A 104 -18.33 -67.81 -14.49
CA ASP A 104 -17.24 -68.67 -14.95
C ASP A 104 -16.50 -68.05 -16.14
N TYR A 105 -15.20 -67.85 -15.96
CA TYR A 105 -14.26 -67.62 -17.06
C TYR A 105 -14.16 -68.90 -17.89
N GLN A 106 -15.03 -69.05 -18.90
CA GLN A 106 -14.82 -70.05 -19.95
C GLN A 106 -13.79 -69.51 -20.94
N THR A 107 -12.56 -70.01 -20.85
CA THR A 107 -11.53 -69.80 -21.86
C THR A 107 -11.91 -70.55 -23.14
N LEU A 108 -12.28 -69.81 -24.20
CA LEU A 108 -12.46 -70.36 -25.54
C LEU A 108 -11.11 -70.77 -26.14
N SER A 109 -10.91 -72.08 -26.31
CA SER A 109 -9.83 -72.67 -27.12
C SER A 109 -10.10 -72.42 -28.61
N LYS A 110 -9.02 -72.23 -29.39
CA LYS A 110 -9.03 -71.72 -30.76
C LYS A 110 -9.49 -72.71 -31.84
N ASN A 111 -9.68 -73.99 -31.52
CA ASN A 111 -10.12 -74.99 -32.49
C ASN A 111 -11.36 -75.70 -31.94
N GLY A 112 -12.51 -75.46 -32.56
CA GLY A 112 -13.77 -76.06 -32.19
C GLY A 112 -13.77 -77.55 -32.47
N ASP A 113 -13.98 -78.34 -31.42
CA ASP A 113 -14.57 -79.67 -31.47
C ASP A 113 -15.28 -79.89 -30.11
N ILE A 114 -16.59 -80.15 -30.17
CA ILE A 114 -17.41 -80.49 -29.00
C ILE A 114 -17.54 -82.02 -28.97
N ILE A 115 -16.95 -82.66 -27.97
CA ILE A 115 -17.18 -84.08 -27.69
C ILE A 115 -18.54 -84.20 -27.00
N MET A 116 -19.47 -84.89 -27.66
CA MET A 116 -20.78 -85.28 -27.11
C MET A 116 -20.63 -86.28 -25.97
N GLY A 117 -21.21 -85.97 -24.82
CA GLY A 117 -21.57 -86.92 -23.76
C GLY A 117 -23.07 -86.81 -23.48
N GLN A 118 -23.80 -87.91 -23.63
CA GLN A 118 -25.24 -88.04 -23.39
C GLN A 118 -25.58 -88.10 -21.87
N PRO A 119 -26.86 -88.00 -21.47
CA PRO A 119 -27.33 -87.07 -20.45
C PRO A 119 -27.73 -87.74 -19.12
N GLU A 120 -27.73 -86.97 -18.03
CA GLU A 120 -28.56 -87.25 -16.87
C GLU A 120 -29.39 -86.02 -16.46
N SER A 121 -30.56 -86.35 -15.95
CA SER A 121 -31.83 -85.63 -15.96
C SER A 121 -31.96 -84.44 -15.00
N CYS A 122 -32.88 -83.55 -15.39
CA CYS A 122 -33.62 -82.61 -14.55
C CYS A 122 -32.85 -81.44 -13.94
N LYS A 123 -32.70 -80.36 -14.72
CA LYS A 123 -32.89 -78.99 -14.22
C LYS A 123 -33.56 -78.14 -15.31
N LEU A 124 -34.49 -77.29 -14.87
CA LEU A 124 -35.39 -76.45 -15.65
C LEU A 124 -34.77 -75.95 -16.97
N ASN A 125 -35.42 -76.34 -18.07
CA ASN A 125 -35.30 -75.66 -19.37
C ASN A 125 -35.89 -74.25 -19.25
N GLY A 126 -35.08 -73.32 -18.76
CA GLY A 126 -35.14 -71.92 -19.13
C GLY A 126 -34.02 -71.67 -20.12
N SER A 127 -34.15 -72.17 -21.36
CA SER A 127 -33.26 -71.71 -22.42
C SER A 127 -33.58 -70.24 -22.65
N LEU A 128 -32.77 -69.34 -22.10
CA LEU A 128 -32.57 -68.03 -22.71
C LEU A 128 -31.85 -68.28 -24.02
N SER A 129 -32.61 -68.75 -25.01
CA SER A 129 -32.26 -68.57 -26.40
C SER A 129 -32.29 -67.06 -26.61
N ILE A 130 -31.14 -66.41 -26.44
CA ILE A 130 -30.86 -65.18 -27.15
C ILE A 130 -30.81 -65.58 -28.62
N SER A 131 -32.01 -65.66 -29.20
CA SER A 131 -32.22 -65.56 -30.62
C SER A 131 -31.55 -64.26 -31.06
N ASN A 132 -30.61 -64.38 -31.99
CA ASN A 132 -30.03 -63.37 -32.88
C ASN A 132 -30.58 -61.93 -32.78
N ARG A 133 -30.53 -61.29 -31.62
CA ARG A 133 -30.39 -59.83 -31.57
C ARG A 133 -28.99 -59.62 -32.07
N LYS A 134 -28.84 -58.94 -33.22
CA LYS A 134 -27.55 -58.42 -33.68
C LYS A 134 -26.84 -57.89 -32.45
N LEU A 135 -25.83 -58.62 -31.97
CA LEU A 135 -24.93 -58.14 -30.94
C LEU A 135 -24.54 -56.74 -31.42
N PRO A 136 -24.80 -55.69 -30.64
CA PRO A 136 -24.59 -54.33 -31.11
C PRO A 136 -23.16 -54.22 -31.62
N ASN A 137 -22.97 -53.51 -32.74
CA ASN A 137 -21.74 -53.52 -33.56
C ASN A 137 -20.44 -53.23 -32.80
N PHE A 138 -20.52 -52.78 -31.54
CA PHE A 138 -19.38 -52.55 -30.66
C PHE A 138 -18.67 -53.84 -30.17
N ILE A 139 -19.31 -55.02 -30.17
CA ILE A 139 -18.62 -56.26 -29.75
C ILE A 139 -17.49 -56.67 -30.70
N ASN A 140 -17.58 -56.30 -31.99
CA ASN A 140 -16.55 -56.60 -32.99
C ASN A 140 -15.38 -55.61 -32.98
N TRP A 141 -15.39 -54.62 -32.09
CA TRP A 141 -14.30 -53.66 -31.99
C TRP A 141 -13.09 -54.25 -31.28
N ASN A 142 -11.90 -53.77 -31.65
CA ASN A 142 -10.66 -54.22 -31.03
C ASN A 142 -10.48 -53.57 -29.64
N TRP A 143 -11.21 -54.09 -28.65
CA TRP A 143 -11.28 -53.56 -27.29
C TRP A 143 -9.91 -53.40 -26.61
N GLY A 144 -8.93 -54.23 -26.97
CA GLY A 144 -7.56 -54.11 -26.48
C GLY A 144 -6.86 -52.83 -26.96
N ILE A 145 -7.14 -52.39 -28.20
CA ILE A 145 -6.62 -51.14 -28.75
C ILE A 145 -7.35 -49.95 -28.13
N ILE A 146 -8.68 -50.02 -28.05
CA ILE A 146 -9.50 -48.94 -27.46
C ILE A 146 -9.12 -48.68 -26.00
N ARG A 147 -8.90 -49.73 -25.20
CA ARG A 147 -8.48 -49.59 -23.80
C ARG A 147 -7.11 -48.93 -23.65
N LYS A 148 -6.15 -49.27 -24.52
CA LYS A 148 -4.82 -48.65 -24.53
C LYS A 148 -4.90 -47.18 -24.95
N ILE A 149 -5.66 -46.86 -25.99
CA ILE A 149 -5.86 -45.49 -26.46
C ILE A 149 -6.53 -44.64 -25.36
N LEU A 150 -7.59 -45.15 -24.73
CA LEU A 150 -8.28 -44.46 -23.64
C LEU A 150 -7.34 -44.20 -22.45
N LEU A 151 -6.52 -45.18 -22.07
CA LEU A 151 -5.56 -45.04 -20.97
C LEU A 151 -4.51 -43.96 -21.28
N TRP A 152 -3.94 -43.96 -22.48
CA TRP A 152 -2.98 -42.93 -22.90
C TRP A 152 -3.63 -41.54 -23.02
N PHE A 153 -4.89 -41.48 -23.45
CA PHE A 153 -5.65 -40.24 -23.52
C PHE A 153 -5.89 -39.64 -22.12
N VAL A 154 -6.33 -40.46 -21.16
CA VAL A 154 -6.51 -40.02 -19.76
C VAL A 154 -5.18 -39.61 -19.13
N LEU A 155 -4.10 -40.35 -19.37
CA LEU A 155 -2.77 -40.01 -18.86
C LEU A 155 -2.27 -38.67 -19.43
N SER A 156 -2.51 -38.43 -20.72
CA SER A 156 -2.18 -37.16 -21.37
C SER A 156 -2.98 -35.99 -20.79
N ILE A 157 -4.27 -36.19 -20.48
CA ILE A 157 -5.10 -35.16 -19.83
C ILE A 157 -4.59 -34.85 -18.43
N LEU A 158 -4.24 -35.86 -17.64
CA LEU A 158 -3.69 -35.66 -16.30
C LEU A 158 -2.38 -34.87 -16.33
N ILE A 159 -1.49 -35.16 -17.28
CA ILE A 159 -0.25 -34.42 -17.49
C ILE A 159 -0.54 -32.97 -17.91
N ALA A 160 -1.52 -32.75 -18.79
CA ALA A 160 -1.92 -31.42 -19.22
C ALA A 160 -2.53 -30.59 -18.06
N CYS A 161 -3.37 -31.20 -17.22
CA CYS A 161 -3.92 -30.57 -16.01
C CYS A 161 -2.82 -30.23 -15.01
N LEU A 162 -1.86 -31.12 -14.77
CA LEU A 162 -0.71 -30.85 -13.90
C LEU A 162 0.12 -29.68 -14.44
N GLY A 163 0.37 -29.65 -15.75
CA GLY A 163 1.06 -28.54 -16.42
C GLY A 163 0.32 -27.21 -16.28
N ALA A 164 -1.02 -27.22 -16.42
CA ALA A 164 -1.85 -26.03 -16.23
C ALA A 164 -1.82 -25.52 -14.77
N ILE A 165 -1.85 -26.42 -13.79
CA ILE A 165 -1.74 -26.06 -12.37
C ILE A 165 -0.37 -25.45 -12.08
N ILE A 166 0.71 -26.06 -12.56
CA ILE A 166 2.07 -25.53 -12.38
C ILE A 166 2.20 -24.15 -13.03
N ALA A 167 1.71 -23.99 -14.27
CA ALA A 167 1.72 -22.71 -14.97
C ALA A 167 0.91 -21.64 -14.21
N MET A 168 -0.25 -22.00 -13.66
CA MET A 168 -1.05 -21.11 -12.84
C MET A 168 -0.30 -20.69 -11.57
N VAL A 169 0.32 -21.64 -10.85
CA VAL A 169 1.11 -21.35 -9.64
C VAL A 169 2.30 -20.44 -9.92
N ILE A 170 2.98 -20.62 -11.06
CA ILE A 170 4.11 -19.76 -11.47
C ILE A 170 3.63 -18.35 -11.81
N ASN A 171 2.46 -18.22 -12.44
CA ASN A 171 1.92 -16.93 -12.89
C ASN A 171 1.19 -16.15 -11.77
N ILE A 172 0.95 -16.73 -10.61
CA ILE A 172 0.34 -16.01 -9.48
C ILE A 172 1.38 -15.03 -8.91
N PRO A 173 1.09 -13.72 -8.87
CA PRO A 173 1.99 -12.75 -8.25
C PRO A 173 2.11 -13.05 -6.75
N LYS A 174 3.35 -13.02 -6.24
CA LYS A 174 3.65 -13.28 -4.82
C LYS A 174 3.19 -12.17 -3.87
N THR A 175 2.88 -10.98 -4.40
CA THR A 175 2.41 -9.83 -3.62
C THR A 175 1.37 -9.06 -4.42
N CYS A 176 0.23 -8.72 -3.79
CA CYS A 176 -0.81 -7.88 -4.39
C CYS A 176 -0.52 -6.38 -4.18
N ASN A 177 0.72 -5.95 -4.39
CA ASN A 177 1.06 -4.53 -4.31
C ASN A 177 0.95 -3.95 -5.72
N PRO A 178 0.21 -2.85 -5.92
CA PRO A 178 0.21 -2.17 -7.21
C PRO A 178 1.62 -1.70 -7.53
N ASP A 179 2.01 -1.83 -8.79
CA ASP A 179 3.27 -1.27 -9.26
C ASP A 179 3.11 0.25 -9.32
N LEU A 180 3.88 0.94 -8.48
CA LEU A 180 3.79 2.38 -8.30
C LEU A 180 5.13 3.02 -8.62
N PRO A 181 5.14 4.25 -9.17
CA PRO A 181 6.36 5.03 -9.32
C PRO A 181 7.14 5.17 -8.00
N TRP A 182 8.44 5.39 -8.10
CA TRP A 182 9.36 5.44 -6.97
C TRP A 182 8.99 6.45 -5.87
N TYR A 183 8.20 7.47 -6.21
CA TYR A 183 7.76 8.52 -5.28
C TYR A 183 6.41 8.24 -4.61
N GLN A 184 5.53 7.43 -5.22
CA GLN A 184 4.17 7.25 -4.73
C GLN A 184 4.13 6.29 -3.54
N GLY A 185 3.63 6.77 -2.41
CA GLY A 185 3.49 5.96 -1.21
C GLY A 185 4.75 5.82 -0.36
N LYS A 186 5.82 6.51 -0.74
CA LYS A 186 7.11 6.52 -0.02
C LYS A 186 7.17 7.63 1.04
N VAL A 187 8.31 7.67 1.73
CA VAL A 187 8.64 8.69 2.72
C VAL A 187 9.85 9.47 2.21
N PHE A 188 9.73 10.79 2.17
CA PHE A 188 10.79 11.74 1.87
C PHE A 188 11.36 12.31 3.16
N TYR A 189 12.61 12.73 3.11
CA TYR A 189 13.29 13.35 4.24
C TYR A 189 13.79 14.74 3.82
N GLU A 190 13.17 15.78 4.35
CA GLU A 190 13.44 17.19 4.02
C GLU A 190 14.56 17.73 4.90
N ILE A 191 15.60 18.29 4.27
CA ILE A 191 16.85 18.68 4.92
C ILE A 191 17.20 20.11 4.53
N PHE A 192 17.52 20.91 5.54
CA PHE A 192 18.26 22.15 5.35
C PHE A 192 19.77 21.88 5.53
N PRO A 193 20.59 21.92 4.45
CA PRO A 193 21.97 21.43 4.50
C PRO A 193 22.84 22.12 5.55
N ALA A 194 22.71 23.44 5.70
CA ALA A 194 23.49 24.25 6.64
C ALA A 194 23.32 23.84 8.10
N SER A 195 22.19 23.24 8.46
CA SER A 195 21.89 22.84 9.84
C SER A 195 22.01 21.33 10.04
N PHE A 196 22.40 20.56 9.03
CA PHE A 196 22.37 19.10 9.15
C PHE A 196 23.64 18.52 9.76
N LYS A 197 24.78 18.58 9.06
CA LYS A 197 26.05 18.08 9.60
C LYS A 197 27.22 18.82 8.98
N ASP A 198 28.05 19.40 9.83
CA ASP A 198 29.33 19.98 9.48
C ASP A 198 30.40 18.88 9.37
N SER A 199 31.26 18.98 8.35
CA SER A 199 32.38 18.08 8.13
C SER A 199 33.77 18.76 8.06
N ASN A 200 33.82 20.09 7.95
CA ASN A 200 35.05 20.88 7.87
C ASN A 200 35.30 21.72 9.15
N ASN A 201 34.39 21.63 10.13
CA ASN A 201 34.37 22.34 11.40
C ASN A 201 34.24 23.87 11.25
N ASP A 202 33.59 24.40 10.22
CA ASP A 202 33.36 25.85 10.08
C ASP A 202 32.08 26.35 10.78
N GLY A 203 31.29 25.45 11.36
CA GLY A 203 30.03 25.75 12.05
C GLY A 203 28.80 25.71 11.14
N ILE A 204 28.98 25.45 9.83
CA ILE A 204 27.93 25.33 8.83
C ILE A 204 27.93 23.89 8.29
N GLY A 205 26.74 23.33 8.10
CA GLY A 205 26.59 22.01 7.50
C GLY A 205 26.93 22.00 6.00
N ASP A 206 27.65 20.96 5.58
CA ASP A 206 28.15 20.82 4.20
C ASP A 206 27.62 19.55 3.50
N LEU A 207 27.71 19.53 2.17
CA LEU A 207 27.23 18.38 1.37
C LEU A 207 27.98 17.08 1.70
N LYS A 208 29.24 17.17 2.13
CA LYS A 208 30.05 16.02 2.56
C LYS A 208 29.55 15.45 3.89
N GLY A 209 29.20 16.32 4.84
CA GLY A 209 28.61 15.93 6.11
C GLY A 209 27.28 15.21 5.90
N LEU A 210 26.45 15.74 4.99
CA LEU A 210 25.21 15.07 4.55
C LEU A 210 25.50 13.70 3.93
N ALA A 211 26.46 13.59 3.00
CA ALA A 211 26.80 12.33 2.36
C ALA A 211 27.23 11.24 3.37
N LYS A 212 27.92 11.62 4.45
CA LYS A 212 28.31 10.71 5.55
C LYS A 212 27.13 10.21 6.38
N LYS A 213 25.98 10.90 6.34
CA LYS A 213 24.78 10.58 7.11
C LYS A 213 23.64 10.00 6.26
N LEU A 214 23.88 9.72 4.98
CA LEU A 214 22.89 9.02 4.13
C LEU A 214 22.46 7.66 4.70
N ASP A 215 23.38 6.94 5.37
CA ASP A 215 23.06 5.66 6.00
C ASP A 215 22.01 5.83 7.12
N TYR A 216 22.08 6.92 7.89
CA TYR A 216 21.08 7.23 8.92
C TYR A 216 19.68 7.43 8.31
N ILE A 217 19.61 8.17 7.20
CA ILE A 217 18.34 8.46 6.52
C ILE A 217 17.76 7.17 5.90
N LYS A 218 18.62 6.32 5.33
CA LYS A 218 18.20 5.02 4.79
C LYS A 218 17.71 4.08 5.88
N ASP A 219 18.39 4.06 7.03
CA ASP A 219 18.03 3.22 8.18
C ASP A 219 16.69 3.62 8.82
N LEU A 220 16.32 4.91 8.72
CA LEU A 220 14.99 5.39 9.10
C LEU A 220 13.89 4.86 8.16
N GLY A 221 14.24 4.53 6.91
CA GLY A 221 13.33 4.01 5.90
C GLY A 221 12.87 5.06 4.87
N ALA A 222 13.48 6.25 4.86
CA ALA A 222 13.21 7.26 3.84
C ALA A 222 13.75 6.80 2.48
N SER A 223 12.95 7.01 1.43
CA SER A 223 13.27 6.60 0.06
C SER A 223 13.91 7.72 -0.75
N SER A 224 13.83 8.98 -0.29
CA SER A 224 14.40 10.12 -1.01
C SER A 224 14.76 11.23 -0.06
N ILE A 225 15.77 12.02 -0.44
CA ILE A 225 16.15 13.25 0.24
C ILE A 225 15.62 14.45 -0.53
N HIS A 226 15.09 15.41 0.20
CA HIS A 226 14.64 16.69 -0.32
C HIS A 226 15.54 17.77 0.26
N LEU A 227 16.32 18.43 -0.60
CA LEU A 227 17.29 19.45 -0.20
C LEU A 227 16.71 20.84 -0.41
N ASN A 228 16.70 21.60 0.67
CA ASN A 228 16.21 22.97 0.68
C ASN A 228 17.34 23.93 0.26
N TYR A 229 17.04 24.82 -0.70
CA TYR A 229 17.84 25.97 -1.13
C TYR A 229 19.36 25.78 -1.08
N ILE A 230 19.94 25.06 -2.06
CA ILE A 230 21.40 24.83 -2.14
C ILE A 230 22.16 25.85 -2.99
N PHE A 231 21.45 26.82 -3.55
CA PHE A 231 21.98 27.73 -4.57
C PHE A 231 22.69 28.93 -3.96
N GLU A 232 23.61 29.52 -4.73
CA GLU A 232 24.36 30.72 -4.34
C GLU A 232 23.41 31.85 -3.93
N SER A 233 23.60 32.35 -2.71
CA SER A 233 22.89 33.51 -2.16
C SER A 233 23.88 34.61 -1.80
N ALA A 234 23.40 35.84 -1.65
CA ALA A 234 24.23 36.94 -1.17
C ALA A 234 24.74 36.68 0.26
N GLU A 235 23.87 36.13 1.11
CA GLU A 235 24.12 35.90 2.54
C GLU A 235 23.50 34.55 2.94
N TYR A 236 24.21 33.45 2.68
CA TYR A 236 23.82 32.10 3.12
C TYR A 236 24.48 31.78 4.48
N PRO A 237 23.80 31.15 5.44
CA PRO A 237 22.45 30.55 5.39
C PRO A 237 21.29 31.47 5.80
N GLU A 238 21.53 32.68 6.30
CA GLU A 238 20.47 33.55 6.87
C GLU A 238 19.43 34.02 5.84
N HIS A 239 19.88 34.38 4.65
CA HIS A 239 19.04 34.82 3.53
C HIS A 239 19.05 33.82 2.39
N TYR A 240 18.84 32.53 2.70
CA TYR A 240 18.83 31.44 1.71
C TYR A 240 17.81 31.64 0.57
N TYR A 241 16.73 32.40 0.81
CA TYR A 241 15.70 32.68 -0.19
C TYR A 241 16.16 33.67 -1.27
N ASN A 242 17.16 34.52 -0.98
CA ASN A 242 17.66 35.54 -1.91
C ASN A 242 18.75 34.99 -2.84
N THR A 243 18.38 33.97 -3.63
CA THR A 243 19.30 33.33 -4.56
C THR A 243 19.79 34.32 -5.62
N THR A 244 21.09 34.35 -5.90
CA THR A 244 21.68 35.16 -6.99
C THR A 244 21.71 34.34 -8.28
N SER A 245 22.21 33.11 -8.22
CA SER A 245 22.35 32.18 -9.35
C SER A 245 21.73 30.82 -9.03
N LEU A 246 20.95 30.25 -9.95
CA LEU A 246 20.35 28.91 -9.80
C LEU A 246 21.20 27.77 -10.36
N LEU A 247 22.36 28.10 -10.95
CA LEU A 247 23.26 27.14 -11.59
C LEU A 247 24.48 26.82 -10.72
N VAL A 248 24.73 27.64 -9.70
CA VAL A 248 25.90 27.57 -8.83
C VAL A 248 25.46 27.20 -7.43
N ILE A 249 26.19 26.27 -6.81
CA ILE A 249 26.00 25.88 -5.40
C ILE A 249 26.66 26.93 -4.52
N ASP A 250 26.04 27.25 -3.38
CA ASP A 250 26.63 28.16 -2.42
C ASP A 250 27.99 27.65 -1.88
N ARG A 251 28.98 28.55 -1.82
CA ARG A 251 30.36 28.21 -1.45
C ARG A 251 30.48 27.73 -0.01
N SER A 252 29.57 28.13 0.86
CA SER A 252 29.54 27.71 2.27
C SER A 252 29.17 26.23 2.42
N ILE A 253 28.33 25.69 1.53
CA ILE A 253 27.86 24.29 1.62
C ILE A 253 28.79 23.33 0.86
N GLY A 254 29.46 23.80 -0.19
CA GLY A 254 30.47 23.03 -0.90
C GLY A 254 30.61 23.37 -2.38
N VAL A 255 31.22 22.44 -3.13
CA VAL A 255 31.42 22.57 -4.59
C VAL A 255 30.57 21.57 -5.37
N LEU A 256 30.41 21.80 -6.68
CA LEU A 256 29.66 20.91 -7.59
C LEU A 256 30.13 19.45 -7.51
N LYS A 257 31.42 19.21 -7.30
CA LYS A 257 31.97 17.85 -7.15
C LYS A 257 31.40 17.14 -5.91
N ASP A 258 31.27 17.86 -4.81
CA ASP A 258 30.73 17.30 -3.56
C ASP A 258 29.26 16.93 -3.72
N PHE A 259 28.53 17.72 -4.52
CA PHE A 259 27.16 17.40 -4.92
C PHE A 259 27.09 16.14 -5.80
N GLN A 260 27.97 16.00 -6.78
CA GLN A 260 28.05 14.79 -7.61
C GLN A 260 28.33 13.55 -6.77
N ASP A 261 29.27 13.64 -5.83
CA ASP A 261 29.59 12.56 -4.90
C ASP A 261 28.36 12.21 -4.03
N LEU A 262 27.58 13.21 -3.60
CA LEU A 262 26.32 13.01 -2.87
C LEU A 262 25.26 12.27 -3.71
N ILE A 263 25.03 12.69 -4.96
CA ILE A 263 24.08 12.04 -5.87
C ILE A 263 24.46 10.57 -6.09
N ILE A 264 25.73 10.31 -6.40
CA ILE A 264 26.24 8.94 -6.60
C ILE A 264 26.03 8.10 -5.34
N ALA A 265 26.30 8.67 -4.16
CA ALA A 265 26.12 7.99 -2.89
C ALA A 265 24.64 7.71 -2.55
N ALA A 266 23.72 8.61 -2.92
CA ALA A 266 22.28 8.44 -2.75
C ALA A 266 21.72 7.39 -3.70
N HIS A 267 22.04 7.47 -5.00
CA HIS A 267 21.60 6.51 -6.01
C HIS A 267 22.12 5.10 -5.75
N LYS A 268 23.34 4.95 -5.23
CA LYS A 268 23.89 3.65 -4.79
C LYS A 268 23.04 2.98 -3.69
N ARG A 269 22.25 3.75 -2.96
CA ARG A 269 21.37 3.29 -1.87
C ARG A 269 19.90 3.22 -2.29
N ASP A 270 19.60 3.31 -3.60
CA ASP A 270 18.24 3.41 -4.13
C ASP A 270 17.46 4.56 -3.49
N MET A 271 18.12 5.72 -3.34
CA MET A 271 17.50 6.93 -2.81
C MET A 271 17.43 8.02 -3.88
N GLY A 272 16.25 8.59 -4.07
CA GLY A 272 16.05 9.74 -4.96
C GLY A 272 16.51 11.05 -4.34
N VAL A 273 16.86 12.03 -5.17
CA VAL A 273 17.24 13.39 -4.73
C VAL A 273 16.33 14.43 -5.36
N ILE A 274 15.74 15.27 -4.51
CA ILE A 274 14.81 16.33 -4.87
C ILE A 274 15.42 17.67 -4.46
N LEU A 275 15.36 18.66 -5.36
CA LEU A 275 15.87 20.02 -5.11
C LEU A 275 14.75 21.05 -5.10
N ASP A 276 14.81 21.98 -4.16
CA ASP A 276 14.03 23.22 -4.21
C ASP A 276 14.53 24.13 -5.33
N ILE A 277 13.65 24.52 -6.24
CA ILE A 277 13.90 25.55 -7.25
C ILE A 277 12.93 26.71 -7.03
N PRO A 278 13.42 27.89 -6.60
CA PRO A 278 12.60 29.09 -6.57
C PRO A 278 12.36 29.58 -8.01
N VAL A 279 11.09 29.72 -8.37
CA VAL A 279 10.70 30.22 -9.69
C VAL A 279 10.94 31.73 -9.74
N LYS A 280 11.85 32.17 -10.61
CA LYS A 280 12.20 33.61 -10.75
C LYS A 280 11.47 34.29 -11.90
N SER A 281 11.25 33.58 -13.00
CA SER A 281 10.69 34.15 -14.21
C SER A 281 9.90 33.10 -15.01
N MET A 282 8.96 33.59 -15.82
CA MET A 282 8.20 32.80 -16.81
C MET A 282 8.19 33.56 -18.14
N VAL A 283 9.36 33.66 -18.76
CA VAL A 283 9.54 34.30 -20.07
C VAL A 283 9.51 33.23 -21.16
N GLU A 284 8.88 33.55 -22.28
CA GLU A 284 8.86 32.71 -23.48
C GLU A 284 10.28 32.61 -24.05
N SER A 285 10.96 31.49 -23.81
CA SER A 285 12.23 31.18 -24.48
C SER A 285 11.92 30.48 -25.81
N HIS A 286 12.44 30.99 -26.92
CA HIS A 286 12.38 30.33 -28.21
C HIS A 286 13.35 29.14 -28.20
N VAL A 287 12.86 27.95 -27.85
CA VAL A 287 13.64 26.71 -28.01
C VAL A 287 13.59 26.30 -29.49
N SER A 288 14.71 26.48 -30.20
CA SER A 288 14.84 25.98 -31.58
C SER A 288 15.02 24.46 -31.58
N TYR A 289 14.12 23.77 -32.30
CA TYR A 289 14.17 22.32 -32.49
C TYR A 289 15.07 22.01 -33.69
N GLU A 290 16.26 21.43 -33.48
CA GLU A 290 16.99 20.75 -34.55
C GLU A 290 16.63 19.26 -34.61
N THR A 291 16.46 18.77 -35.84
CA THR A 291 15.69 17.58 -36.24
C THR A 291 16.33 16.22 -35.87
N ASN A 292 17.26 16.19 -34.92
CA ASN A 292 18.05 14.99 -34.57
C ASN A 292 17.90 14.51 -33.11
N ASN A 293 16.79 14.84 -32.43
CA ASN A 293 16.49 14.37 -31.06
C ASN A 293 17.54 14.73 -29.99
N THR A 294 18.47 15.63 -30.31
CA THR A 294 19.40 16.24 -29.37
C THR A 294 18.97 17.68 -29.14
N PHE A 295 18.48 17.99 -27.94
CA PHE A 295 18.39 19.38 -27.48
C PHE A 295 19.81 19.90 -27.29
N VAL A 296 20.36 20.54 -28.32
CA VAL A 296 21.59 21.32 -28.18
C VAL A 296 21.17 22.62 -27.51
N PHE A 297 21.36 22.71 -26.19
CA PHE A 297 21.46 24.03 -25.55
C PHE A 297 22.80 24.60 -26.00
N SER A 298 22.82 25.27 -27.15
CA SER A 298 23.93 26.14 -27.51
C SER A 298 23.94 27.25 -26.47
N ILE A 299 24.86 27.16 -25.51
CA ILE A 299 25.20 28.28 -24.62
C ILE A 299 25.98 29.27 -25.49
N GLU A 300 25.30 29.95 -26.40
CA GLU A 300 25.85 31.15 -27.02
C GLU A 300 25.62 32.32 -26.06
N PRO A 301 26.66 33.04 -25.61
CA PRO A 301 26.56 34.06 -24.55
C PRO A 301 25.81 35.35 -24.96
N GLN A 302 25.06 35.34 -26.06
CA GLN A 302 24.51 36.54 -26.71
C GLN A 302 22.98 36.57 -26.78
N ASP A 303 22.26 35.49 -26.43
CA ASP A 303 20.79 35.51 -26.38
C ASP A 303 20.26 35.82 -24.96
N ASN A 304 19.95 37.10 -24.74
CA ASN A 304 19.42 37.67 -23.49
C ASN A 304 17.99 37.21 -23.11
N ASN A 305 17.45 36.12 -23.68
CA ASN A 305 16.04 35.73 -23.54
C ASN A 305 15.81 34.34 -22.92
N PHE A 306 16.79 33.77 -22.21
CA PHE A 306 16.58 32.50 -21.51
C PHE A 306 16.09 32.72 -20.08
N ASP A 307 14.98 32.07 -19.74
CA ASP A 307 14.47 32.04 -18.37
C ASP A 307 15.44 31.25 -17.46
N PRO A 308 15.95 31.87 -16.37
CA PRO A 308 16.89 31.21 -15.46
C PRO A 308 16.33 29.93 -14.84
N THR A 309 15.01 29.85 -14.65
CA THR A 309 14.34 28.68 -14.08
C THR A 309 14.41 27.49 -15.05
N SER A 310 14.10 27.73 -16.32
CA SER A 310 14.20 26.74 -17.40
C SER A 310 15.62 26.18 -17.56
N ALA A 311 16.62 27.07 -17.52
CA ALA A 311 18.03 26.68 -17.60
C ALA A 311 18.47 25.82 -16.39
N ALA A 312 18.04 26.19 -15.19
CA ALA A 312 18.33 25.43 -13.97
C ALA A 312 17.75 24.01 -14.03
N ILE A 313 16.47 23.86 -14.39
CA ILE A 313 15.82 22.55 -14.51
C ILE A 313 16.56 21.67 -15.53
N ALA A 314 16.93 22.23 -16.69
CA ALA A 314 17.66 21.49 -17.72
C ALA A 314 19.05 21.06 -17.22
N TYR A 315 19.78 21.96 -16.56
CA TYR A 315 21.11 21.71 -16.02
C TYR A 315 21.09 20.62 -14.93
N TRP A 316 20.30 20.79 -13.89
CA TRP A 316 20.23 19.86 -12.77
C TRP A 316 19.64 18.51 -13.16
N SER A 317 18.67 18.49 -14.09
CA SER A 317 18.10 17.25 -14.58
C SER A 317 19.09 16.47 -15.44
N ARG A 318 19.66 17.09 -16.50
CA ARG A 318 20.46 16.34 -17.49
C ARG A 318 21.93 16.19 -17.11
N ALA A 319 22.54 17.23 -16.54
CA ALA A 319 23.97 17.21 -16.24
C ALA A 319 24.28 16.55 -14.88
N GLN A 320 23.40 16.72 -13.90
CA GLN A 320 23.63 16.24 -12.52
C GLN A 320 22.73 15.08 -12.09
N ASN A 321 21.82 14.63 -12.97
CA ASN A 321 20.92 13.50 -12.75
C ASN A 321 20.05 13.62 -11.48
N VAL A 322 19.52 14.81 -11.18
CA VAL A 322 18.58 15.01 -10.08
C VAL A 322 17.20 14.42 -10.43
N ASP A 323 16.52 13.76 -9.48
CA ASP A 323 15.31 12.97 -9.73
C ASP A 323 14.00 13.77 -9.63
N GLY A 324 14.01 14.90 -8.94
CA GLY A 324 12.82 15.73 -8.78
C GLY A 324 13.10 17.17 -8.41
N PHE A 325 12.10 18.02 -8.63
CA PHE A 325 12.18 19.45 -8.30
C PHE A 325 10.92 19.92 -7.59
N TYR A 326 11.10 20.64 -6.48
CA TYR A 326 10.03 21.38 -5.84
C TYR A 326 10.04 22.81 -6.40
N LEU A 327 8.96 23.20 -7.07
CA LEU A 327 8.80 24.54 -7.62
C LEU A 327 8.27 25.48 -6.54
N LYS A 328 9.17 26.22 -5.88
CA LYS A 328 8.82 27.20 -4.85
C LYS A 328 8.33 28.51 -5.50
N ASP A 329 7.41 29.20 -4.81
CA ASP A 329 6.82 30.48 -5.23
C ASP A 329 6.00 30.45 -6.53
N LEU A 330 5.58 29.27 -6.98
CA LEU A 330 4.83 29.09 -8.22
C LEU A 330 3.47 29.83 -8.17
N GLU A 331 2.90 30.04 -6.98
CA GLU A 331 1.64 30.76 -6.75
C GLU A 331 1.68 32.23 -7.20
N LYS A 332 2.87 32.84 -7.26
CA LYS A 332 3.05 34.23 -7.71
C LYS A 332 2.85 34.36 -9.23
N PHE A 333 3.00 33.28 -9.99
CA PHE A 333 3.03 33.32 -11.45
C PHE A 333 1.79 32.73 -12.15
N ILE A 334 0.78 32.31 -11.38
CA ILE A 334 -0.45 31.71 -11.93
C ILE A 334 -1.19 32.66 -12.89
N ASP A 335 -1.15 33.95 -12.60
CA ASP A 335 -1.85 34.99 -13.36
C ASP A 335 -1.13 35.37 -14.67
N ASN A 336 0.06 34.79 -14.93
CA ASN A 336 0.81 35.04 -16.14
C ASN A 336 0.28 34.19 -17.31
N ASP A 337 0.05 34.83 -18.47
CA ASP A 337 -0.41 34.16 -19.69
C ASP A 337 0.51 33.01 -20.14
N ASN A 338 1.80 33.07 -19.80
CA ASN A 338 2.79 32.05 -20.15
C ASN A 338 2.85 30.86 -19.18
N PHE A 339 2.12 30.90 -18.05
CA PHE A 339 2.17 29.85 -17.02
C PHE A 339 2.03 28.44 -17.60
N GLY A 340 1.02 28.24 -18.45
CA GLY A 340 0.74 26.94 -19.04
C GLY A 340 1.83 26.46 -20.01
N LYS A 341 2.39 27.37 -20.82
CA LYS A 341 3.46 27.05 -21.78
C LYS A 341 4.76 26.70 -21.05
N SER A 342 5.14 27.49 -20.04
CA SER A 342 6.35 27.27 -19.25
C SER A 342 6.30 25.92 -18.53
N LEU A 343 5.18 25.61 -17.87
CA LEU A 343 5.05 24.34 -17.16
C LEU A 343 5.08 23.13 -18.12
N GLN A 344 4.47 23.27 -19.31
CA GLN A 344 4.54 22.25 -20.35
C GLN A 344 5.99 22.07 -20.85
N LEU A 345 6.71 23.16 -21.09
CA LEU A 345 8.11 23.13 -21.50
C LEU A 345 8.99 22.44 -20.44
N TRP A 346 8.82 22.81 -19.17
CA TRP A 346 9.56 22.21 -18.06
C TRP A 346 9.30 20.71 -17.95
N LYS A 347 8.05 20.26 -18.11
CA LYS A 347 7.74 18.83 -18.09
C LYS A 347 8.34 18.08 -19.30
N GLN A 348 8.40 18.72 -20.46
CA GLN A 348 9.11 18.15 -21.63
C GLN A 348 10.62 18.04 -21.42
N ILE A 349 11.24 19.03 -20.77
CA ILE A 349 12.67 18.99 -20.41
C ILE A 349 12.95 17.89 -19.39
N LEU A 350 12.08 17.75 -18.40
CA LEU A 350 12.22 16.84 -17.27
C LEU A 350 12.07 15.37 -17.68
N GLY A 351 11.13 15.06 -18.57
CA GLY A 351 10.79 13.69 -18.98
C GLY A 351 9.78 13.03 -18.05
N ASN A 352 9.55 11.73 -18.25
CA ASN A 352 8.53 10.96 -17.53
C ASN A 352 9.04 10.31 -16.22
N ASP A 353 10.36 10.16 -16.06
CA ASP A 353 10.94 9.42 -14.93
C ASP A 353 11.08 10.27 -13.66
N LYS A 354 10.99 11.60 -13.82
CA LYS A 354 11.28 12.61 -12.81
C LYS A 354 10.04 13.43 -12.47
N ILE A 355 10.06 14.01 -11.27
CA ILE A 355 8.85 14.61 -10.66
C ILE A 355 8.93 16.13 -10.46
N PHE A 356 7.76 16.77 -10.52
CA PHE A 356 7.54 18.11 -9.98
C PHE A 356 6.64 18.08 -8.76
N ILE A 357 7.04 18.84 -7.73
CA ILE A 357 6.26 19.13 -6.53
C ILE A 357 5.86 20.61 -6.55
N ALA A 358 4.62 20.92 -6.18
CA ALA A 358 4.16 22.29 -5.94
C ALA A 358 3.31 22.38 -4.68
N SER A 359 3.21 23.59 -4.11
CA SER A 359 2.46 23.83 -2.88
C SER A 359 0.94 23.82 -3.08
N GLU A 360 0.19 23.49 -2.01
CA GLU A 360 -1.28 23.60 -1.96
C GLU A 360 -1.75 25.03 -2.29
N ALA A 361 -0.98 26.06 -1.93
CA ALA A 361 -1.30 27.46 -2.23
C ALA A 361 -1.51 27.72 -3.74
N VAL A 362 -0.78 27.00 -4.60
CA VAL A 362 -0.97 27.09 -6.05
C VAL A 362 -2.32 26.52 -6.48
N LEU A 363 -2.75 25.43 -5.84
CA LEU A 363 -4.02 24.77 -6.12
C LEU A 363 -5.21 25.65 -5.73
N GLU A 364 -5.11 26.37 -4.60
CA GLU A 364 -6.17 27.26 -4.11
C GLU A 364 -6.34 28.51 -4.99
N LYS A 365 -5.23 29.03 -5.51
CA LYS A 365 -5.22 30.23 -6.36
C LYS A 365 -5.54 29.93 -7.83
N ALA A 366 -5.20 28.75 -8.33
CA ALA A 366 -5.43 28.37 -9.73
C ALA A 366 -6.92 28.21 -10.07
N LYS A 367 -7.35 28.82 -11.20
CA LYS A 367 -8.73 28.73 -11.71
C LYS A 367 -8.75 28.39 -13.20
N GLY A 368 -9.80 27.70 -13.64
CA GLY A 368 -10.07 27.45 -15.07
C GLY A 368 -8.99 26.62 -15.79
N THR A 369 -8.42 27.21 -16.84
CA THR A 369 -7.41 26.58 -17.70
C THR A 369 -6.10 26.29 -16.97
N SER A 370 -5.60 27.25 -16.17
CA SER A 370 -4.36 27.09 -15.41
C SER A 370 -4.44 25.93 -14.41
N LEU A 371 -5.61 25.74 -13.77
CA LEU A 371 -5.85 24.60 -12.88
C LEU A 371 -5.77 23.27 -13.63
N THR A 372 -6.36 23.19 -14.82
CA THR A 372 -6.33 21.96 -15.63
C THR A 372 -4.91 21.63 -16.08
N ILE A 373 -4.12 22.64 -16.44
CA ILE A 373 -2.72 22.46 -16.83
C ILE A 373 -1.88 22.01 -15.63
N LEU A 374 -2.07 22.64 -14.47
CA LEU A 374 -1.42 22.27 -13.22
C LEU A 374 -1.68 20.80 -12.85
N LEU A 375 -2.95 20.39 -12.84
CA LEU A 375 -3.34 19.01 -12.50
C LEU A 375 -2.84 17.95 -13.51
N ASN A 376 -2.46 18.34 -14.72
CA ASN A 376 -1.99 17.41 -15.75
C ASN A 376 -0.45 17.40 -15.90
N ARG A 377 0.27 18.29 -15.22
CA ARG A 377 1.71 18.48 -15.42
C ARG A 377 2.52 18.37 -14.13
N ILE A 378 1.90 18.64 -12.99
CA ILE A 378 2.50 18.43 -11.67
C ILE A 378 2.23 17.00 -11.23
N ASP A 379 3.22 16.38 -10.60
CA ASP A 379 3.12 14.98 -10.16
C ASP A 379 2.72 14.88 -8.69
N LEU A 380 3.15 15.83 -7.86
CA LEU A 380 2.89 15.88 -6.41
C LEU A 380 2.42 17.26 -5.96
N ILE A 381 1.40 17.30 -5.12
CA ILE A 381 0.96 18.53 -4.42
C ILE A 381 1.30 18.40 -2.94
N ASP A 382 2.10 19.34 -2.46
CA ASP A 382 2.54 19.48 -1.08
C ASP A 382 1.48 20.19 -0.23
N VAL A 383 0.88 19.44 0.68
CA VAL A 383 -0.18 19.84 1.60
C VAL A 383 0.42 19.94 2.99
N ASN A 384 0.47 21.17 3.51
CA ASN A 384 1.01 21.45 4.84
C ASN A 384 -0.10 21.38 5.89
N LEU A 385 0.04 20.50 6.88
CA LEU A 385 -0.91 20.29 7.97
C LEU A 385 -0.64 21.28 9.10
N ASP A 386 -1.30 22.43 9.07
CA ASP A 386 -1.16 23.42 10.13
C ASP A 386 -2.08 23.13 11.32
N LEU A 387 -1.53 23.25 12.53
CA LEU A 387 -2.21 23.00 13.81
C LEU A 387 -2.76 24.28 14.44
N GLN A 388 -2.64 25.44 13.78
CA GLN A 388 -3.14 26.74 14.29
C GLN A 388 -4.62 26.72 14.67
N ASN A 389 -5.46 26.02 13.90
CA ASN A 389 -6.91 25.95 14.14
C ASN A 389 -7.33 24.81 15.08
N GLY A 390 -6.37 24.22 15.81
CA GLY A 390 -6.60 23.07 16.68
C GLY A 390 -6.91 21.78 15.91
N ILE A 391 -7.30 20.74 16.66
CA ILE A 391 -7.46 19.38 16.14
C ILE A 391 -8.70 19.24 15.26
N ASN A 392 -9.79 19.97 15.55
CA ASN A 392 -10.97 19.98 14.68
C ASN A 392 -10.65 20.64 13.32
N GLY A 393 -9.91 21.76 13.33
CA GLY A 393 -9.44 22.38 12.09
C GLY A 393 -8.55 21.45 11.27
N LEU A 394 -7.70 20.65 11.92
CA LEU A 394 -6.90 19.62 11.28
C LEU A 394 -7.76 18.52 10.61
N LYS A 395 -8.77 17.99 11.33
CA LYS A 395 -9.71 16.99 10.79
C LYS A 395 -10.45 17.55 9.57
N ASP A 396 -10.94 18.78 9.66
CA ASP A 396 -11.66 19.45 8.59
C ASP A 396 -10.76 19.70 7.37
N HIS A 397 -9.49 20.07 7.57
CA HIS A 397 -8.51 20.24 6.50
C HIS A 397 -8.25 18.91 5.78
N ILE A 398 -7.98 17.83 6.52
CA ILE A 398 -7.76 16.49 5.94
C ILE A 398 -9.00 16.07 5.14
N ASN A 399 -10.20 16.25 5.69
CA ASN A 399 -11.46 15.92 5.02
C ASN A 399 -11.71 16.74 3.75
N ARG A 400 -11.36 18.04 3.77
CA ARG A 400 -11.45 18.94 2.62
C ARG A 400 -10.54 18.48 1.48
N VAL A 401 -9.30 18.11 1.80
CA VAL A 401 -8.31 17.65 0.83
C VAL A 401 -8.76 16.32 0.21
N VAL A 402 -9.12 15.35 1.04
CA VAL A 402 -9.53 13.99 0.62
C VAL A 402 -10.84 13.99 -0.17
N SER A 403 -11.75 14.93 0.13
CA SER A 403 -13.00 15.12 -0.63
C SER A 403 -12.84 16.08 -1.81
N GLY A 404 -11.63 16.59 -2.04
CA GLY A 404 -11.33 17.63 -2.99
C GLY A 404 -11.14 17.15 -4.43
N ILE A 405 -10.57 18.03 -5.24
CA ILE A 405 -10.37 17.82 -6.68
C ILE A 405 -9.34 16.71 -6.95
N LEU A 406 -8.37 16.53 -6.05
CA LEU A 406 -7.27 15.57 -6.19
C LEU A 406 -7.74 14.10 -6.23
N TRP A 407 -8.90 13.79 -5.63
CA TRP A 407 -9.49 12.43 -5.61
C TRP A 407 -10.52 12.18 -6.72
N LYS A 408 -10.80 13.15 -7.61
CA LYS A 408 -11.83 12.99 -8.65
C LYS A 408 -11.41 12.11 -9.82
N LYS A 409 -10.11 12.05 -10.14
CA LYS A 409 -9.57 11.32 -11.28
C LYS A 409 -8.26 10.63 -10.92
N PRO A 410 -7.98 9.45 -11.50
CA PRO A 410 -6.77 8.69 -11.16
C PRO A 410 -5.48 9.43 -11.56
N HIS A 411 -5.49 10.13 -12.70
CA HIS A 411 -4.33 10.83 -13.25
C HIS A 411 -4.04 12.19 -12.61
N HIS A 412 -4.83 12.62 -11.61
CA HIS A 412 -4.54 13.85 -10.87
C HIS A 412 -3.31 13.68 -9.97
N PRO A 413 -2.61 14.79 -9.65
CA PRO A 413 -1.36 14.75 -8.91
C PRO A 413 -1.53 14.04 -7.57
N TRP A 414 -0.49 13.31 -7.21
CA TRP A 414 -0.40 12.58 -5.96
C TRP A 414 -0.29 13.57 -4.79
N VAL A 415 -0.77 13.18 -3.62
CA VAL A 415 -0.71 14.05 -2.43
C VAL A 415 0.58 13.79 -1.69
N HIS A 416 1.26 14.87 -1.36
CA HIS A 416 2.44 14.91 -0.51
C HIS A 416 2.05 15.61 0.79
N TRP A 417 2.14 14.91 1.91
CA TRP A 417 1.82 15.46 3.22
C TRP A 417 3.08 15.92 3.91
N ASN A 418 2.98 17.07 4.56
CA ASN A 418 3.98 17.60 5.45
C ASN A 418 3.32 18.23 6.68
N ILE A 419 3.88 18.06 7.86
CA ILE A 419 3.49 18.83 9.07
C ILE A 419 4.49 19.97 9.34
N GLY A 420 5.77 19.75 9.04
CA GLY A 420 6.87 20.66 9.34
C GLY A 420 7.68 21.01 8.09
N ASN A 421 7.79 22.29 7.76
CA ASN A 421 8.65 22.76 6.69
C ASN A 421 9.61 23.85 7.17
N ILE A 422 10.53 24.24 6.30
CA ILE A 422 11.50 25.33 6.52
C ILE A 422 10.86 26.67 6.94
N ASN A 423 9.62 26.94 6.53
CA ASN A 423 8.92 28.21 6.79
C ASN A 423 8.02 28.16 8.03
N SER A 424 7.79 26.97 8.59
CA SER A 424 6.88 26.72 9.70
C SER A 424 7.66 26.53 11.00
N GLU A 425 7.00 26.82 12.12
CA GLU A 425 7.53 26.49 13.43
C GLU A 425 7.51 24.99 13.68
N ARG A 426 8.56 24.48 14.34
CA ARG A 426 8.67 23.05 14.63
C ARG A 426 7.51 22.56 15.51
N ILE A 427 7.09 21.34 15.23
CA ILE A 427 5.95 20.67 15.91
C ILE A 427 6.21 20.56 17.42
N SER A 428 7.42 20.21 17.79
CA SER A 428 7.92 20.08 19.17
C SER A 428 7.93 21.41 19.94
N THR A 429 8.08 22.56 19.28
CA THR A 429 8.01 23.87 19.93
C THR A 429 6.57 24.22 20.29
N LYS A 430 5.62 24.02 19.36
CA LYS A 430 4.19 24.29 19.60
C LYS A 430 3.52 23.24 20.48
N HIS A 431 3.84 21.98 20.24
CA HIS A 431 3.18 20.82 20.83
C HIS A 431 4.20 19.77 21.30
N GLN A 432 5.02 20.14 22.29
CA GLN A 432 6.14 19.35 22.83
C GLN A 432 5.82 17.89 23.15
N ASN A 433 4.60 17.59 23.59
CA ASN A 433 4.21 16.23 23.96
C ASN A 433 3.56 15.45 22.81
N ASN A 434 2.95 16.12 21.83
CA ASN A 434 2.18 15.49 20.75
C ASN A 434 3.00 15.13 19.51
N THR A 435 4.27 15.53 19.42
CA THR A 435 5.07 15.37 18.19
C THR A 435 5.02 13.95 17.64
N LEU A 436 5.21 12.94 18.48
CA LEU A 436 5.18 11.54 18.02
C LEU A 436 3.82 11.11 17.49
N ALA A 437 2.72 11.53 18.14
CA ALA A 437 1.37 11.19 17.71
C ALA A 437 0.99 11.89 16.39
N LEU A 438 1.49 13.12 16.18
CA LEU A 438 1.32 13.88 14.94
C LEU A 438 2.14 13.27 13.79
N THR A 439 3.40 12.91 14.01
CA THR A 439 4.20 12.20 13.00
C THR A 439 3.57 10.84 12.67
N ALA A 440 3.00 10.14 13.65
CA ALA A 440 2.28 8.89 13.40
C ALA A 440 1.00 9.11 12.56
N LEU A 441 0.26 10.19 12.81
CA LEU A 441 -0.89 10.60 12.00
C LEU A 441 -0.45 10.83 10.54
N GLU A 442 0.62 11.59 10.34
CA GLU A 442 1.20 11.86 9.02
C GLU A 442 1.52 10.57 8.25
N LEU A 443 2.17 9.63 8.92
CA LEU A 443 2.54 8.32 8.37
C LEU A 443 1.35 7.40 8.10
N VAL A 444 0.14 7.74 8.55
CA VAL A 444 -1.08 6.99 8.22
C VAL A 444 -1.83 7.60 7.03
N LEU A 445 -1.59 8.87 6.68
CA LEU A 445 -2.32 9.56 5.62
C LEU A 445 -2.03 8.98 4.21
N PRO A 446 -3.03 9.02 3.29
CA PRO A 446 -2.91 8.48 1.95
C PRO A 446 -2.02 9.38 1.09
N GLY A 447 -0.96 8.86 0.49
CA GLY A 447 -0.06 9.70 -0.31
C GLY A 447 1.42 9.42 -0.09
N THR A 448 2.25 10.41 -0.32
CA THR A 448 3.67 10.44 0.05
C THR A 448 3.81 11.37 1.26
N VAL A 449 4.76 11.11 2.15
CA VAL A 449 4.95 11.86 3.40
C VAL A 449 6.36 12.42 3.44
N SER A 450 6.54 13.64 3.95
CA SER A 450 7.87 14.23 4.18
C SER A 450 8.14 14.42 5.66
N ILE A 451 9.24 13.86 6.14
CA ILE A 451 9.71 14.10 7.50
C ILE A 451 10.77 15.19 7.44
N PHE A 452 10.54 16.29 8.14
CA PHE A 452 11.55 17.34 8.29
C PHE A 452 12.64 16.92 9.26
N TYR A 453 13.90 17.25 8.95
CA TYR A 453 15.02 16.85 9.78
C TYR A 453 14.84 17.29 11.24
N GLY A 454 15.01 16.36 12.17
CA GLY A 454 14.86 16.60 13.60
C GLY A 454 13.48 16.25 14.15
N ASP A 455 12.43 16.18 13.33
CA ASP A 455 11.11 15.78 13.81
C ASP A 455 11.09 14.32 14.28
N GLU A 456 11.97 13.47 13.73
CA GLU A 456 12.12 12.08 14.15
C GLU A 456 12.69 11.87 15.56
N ILE A 457 13.33 12.90 16.12
CA ILE A 457 13.80 12.93 17.51
C ILE A 457 13.02 13.92 18.36
N GLY A 458 11.96 14.52 17.82
CA GLY A 458 11.17 15.55 18.51
C GLY A 458 11.97 16.82 18.79
N PHE A 459 12.88 17.18 17.88
CA PHE A 459 13.81 18.30 18.06
C PHE A 459 13.08 19.65 18.04
N GLY A 460 13.36 20.50 19.03
CA GLY A 460 12.77 21.82 19.20
C GLY A 460 13.37 22.90 18.32
N GLY A 461 12.58 23.92 17.99
CA GLY A 461 13.12 25.22 17.58
C GLY A 461 13.54 26.05 18.80
N LEU A 462 14.02 27.27 18.58
CA LEU A 462 14.35 28.21 19.65
C LEU A 462 13.09 28.67 20.40
N SER A 463 13.23 28.92 21.71
CA SER A 463 12.13 29.42 22.53
C SER A 463 11.93 30.93 22.35
N GLU A 464 10.70 31.45 22.51
CA GLU A 464 10.40 32.88 22.33
C GLU A 464 11.32 33.83 23.13
N LYS A 465 11.89 33.36 24.26
CA LYS A 465 12.82 34.15 25.08
C LYS A 465 14.22 34.25 24.49
N GLU A 466 14.66 33.22 23.77
CA GLU A 466 15.94 33.23 23.04
C GLU A 466 15.82 34.04 21.76
N ILE A 467 14.66 34.00 21.11
CA ILE A 467 14.33 34.83 19.95
C ILE A 467 14.54 36.32 20.24
N GLU A 468 14.20 36.80 21.45
CA GLU A 468 14.43 38.19 21.85
C GLU A 468 15.91 38.56 22.05
N GLY A 469 16.77 37.56 22.28
CA GLY A 469 18.21 37.73 22.45
C GLY A 469 19.04 37.41 21.20
N ASP A 470 18.41 36.86 20.16
CA ASP A 470 19.06 36.47 18.90
C ASP A 470 19.05 37.63 17.89
N PHE A 471 20.07 37.68 17.04
CA PHE A 471 20.30 38.78 16.10
C PHE A 471 19.61 38.57 14.75
N HIS A 472 19.03 37.40 14.51
CA HIS A 472 18.40 37.09 13.24
C HIS A 472 17.06 37.84 13.08
N GLU A 473 16.90 38.54 11.94
CA GLU A 473 15.74 39.39 11.68
C GLU A 473 14.44 38.59 11.40
N HIS A 474 14.56 37.30 11.04
CA HIS A 474 13.44 36.52 10.50
C HIS A 474 13.07 35.30 11.38
N ARG A 475 11.81 35.27 11.83
CA ARG A 475 11.23 34.24 12.71
C ARG A 475 11.39 32.79 12.23
N HIS A 476 11.46 32.54 10.91
CA HIS A 476 11.59 31.18 10.38
C HIS A 476 13.00 30.60 10.56
N ILE A 477 14.04 31.44 10.58
CA ILE A 477 15.45 31.02 10.79
C ILE A 477 15.61 30.37 12.17
N HIS A 478 14.79 30.78 13.13
CA HIS A 478 14.84 30.32 14.52
C HIS A 478 14.40 28.85 14.66
N ASN A 479 13.82 28.27 13.60
CA ASN A 479 13.49 26.86 13.51
C ASN A 479 14.63 26.03 12.90
N LEU A 480 15.62 26.65 12.27
CA LEU A 480 16.71 25.99 11.54
C LEU A 480 17.91 25.68 12.45
N VAL A 481 17.61 25.08 13.60
CA VAL A 481 18.60 24.70 14.61
C VAL A 481 19.50 23.56 14.09
N PRO A 482 20.81 23.58 14.40
CA PRO A 482 21.73 22.50 14.02
C PRO A 482 21.32 21.15 14.61
N MET A 483 21.27 20.12 13.76
CA MET A 483 20.88 18.76 14.11
C MET A 483 21.88 18.11 15.08
N ILE A 484 21.37 17.40 16.08
CA ILE A 484 22.17 16.69 17.07
C ILE A 484 22.12 15.19 16.81
N PHE A 485 23.27 14.56 16.60
CA PHE A 485 23.38 13.11 16.47
C PHE A 485 23.86 12.46 17.77
N SER A 486 23.35 11.25 18.08
CA SER A 486 23.68 10.51 19.31
C SER A 486 25.19 10.28 19.54
N ASN A 487 25.98 10.14 18.46
CA ASN A 487 27.42 9.90 18.55
C ASN A 487 28.26 11.17 18.84
N ASP A 488 27.68 12.37 18.70
CA ASP A 488 28.40 13.63 18.89
C ASP A 488 28.53 14.02 20.38
N ASN A 489 27.88 13.28 21.30
CA ASN A 489 27.97 13.50 22.75
C ASN A 489 29.28 13.00 23.39
N LYS A 490 30.20 12.41 22.62
CA LYS A 490 31.55 12.06 23.11
C LYS A 490 32.53 13.18 22.81
N SER A 491 32.59 14.15 23.72
CA SER A 491 33.79 14.90 24.10
C SER A 491 34.90 15.05 23.04
N ASP A 492 34.68 15.88 22.01
CA ASP A 492 35.80 16.50 21.31
C ASP A 492 36.04 17.87 21.93
N ASN A 493 36.96 17.88 22.90
CA ASN A 493 37.58 19.07 23.48
C ASN A 493 38.55 19.73 22.47
N SER A 494 38.13 19.90 21.22
CA SER A 494 38.80 20.76 20.24
C SER A 494 37.96 22.02 20.13
N ALA A 495 38.56 23.19 20.36
CA ALA A 495 37.96 24.52 20.30
C ALA A 495 36.74 24.57 19.36
N SER A 496 35.55 24.37 19.93
CA SER A 496 34.35 24.09 19.15
C SER A 496 33.88 25.41 18.56
N ILE A 497 34.08 25.58 17.26
CA ILE A 497 33.47 26.67 16.51
C ILE A 497 31.97 26.63 16.79
N GLN A 498 31.42 27.79 17.15
CA GLN A 498 29.99 27.88 17.41
C GLN A 498 29.25 27.62 16.09
N PRO A 499 28.19 26.80 16.12
CA PRO A 499 27.37 26.63 14.93
C PRO A 499 26.78 27.97 14.49
N TRP A 500 26.43 28.07 13.21
CA TRP A 500 25.89 29.29 12.64
C TRP A 500 24.59 29.77 13.29
N ASN A 501 23.81 28.84 13.86
CA ASN A 501 22.55 29.13 14.56
C ASN A 501 22.58 28.56 15.98
N SER A 502 21.81 29.18 16.88
CA SER A 502 21.69 28.82 18.28
C SER A 502 21.21 27.38 18.47
N LYS A 503 21.63 26.73 19.56
CA LYS A 503 21.16 25.38 19.93
C LYS A 503 19.81 25.48 20.64
N SER A 504 18.92 24.52 20.43
CA SER A 504 17.64 24.45 21.13
C SER A 504 17.80 24.02 22.59
N ASP A 505 16.98 24.59 23.48
CA ASP A 505 16.83 24.16 24.88
C ASP A 505 16.23 22.75 25.03
N LEU A 506 15.46 22.29 24.04
CA LEU A 506 14.76 21.01 24.08
C LEU A 506 15.71 19.85 23.78
N GLU A 507 15.89 18.97 24.77
CA GLU A 507 16.71 17.76 24.58
C GLU A 507 16.06 16.78 23.58
N PRO A 508 16.85 16.20 22.67
CA PRO A 508 16.36 15.26 21.66
C PRO A 508 15.94 13.92 22.27
N ARG A 509 14.77 13.41 21.86
CA ARG A 509 14.18 12.14 22.32
C ARG A 509 14.48 11.01 21.34
N PHE A 510 15.65 10.38 21.47
CA PHE A 510 16.08 9.31 20.56
C PHE A 510 15.19 8.05 20.56
N TYR A 511 14.34 7.83 21.58
CA TYR A 511 13.42 6.70 21.57
C TYR A 511 12.33 6.79 20.48
N TYR A 512 12.02 8.01 19.99
CA TYR A 512 11.10 8.23 18.88
C TYR A 512 11.55 7.55 17.59
N LEU A 513 12.87 7.50 17.37
CA LEU A 513 13.45 6.94 16.15
C LEU A 513 13.03 5.49 15.93
N ASN A 514 13.02 4.66 16.99
CA ASN A 514 12.62 3.27 16.88
C ASN A 514 11.13 3.12 16.54
N VAL A 515 10.28 3.95 17.15
CA VAL A 515 8.83 3.96 16.89
C VAL A 515 8.55 4.39 15.45
N ILE A 516 9.18 5.49 15.00
CA ILE A 516 9.00 6.03 13.65
C ILE A 516 9.53 5.05 12.59
N LYS A 517 10.68 4.41 12.83
CA LYS A 517 11.21 3.36 11.95
C LYS A 517 10.22 2.21 11.78
N ASN A 518 9.58 1.77 12.86
CA ASN A 518 8.54 0.72 12.80
C ASN A 518 7.31 1.19 12.03
N LEU A 519 6.86 2.44 12.22
CA LEU A 519 5.74 3.03 11.49
C LEU A 519 6.02 3.18 9.99
N ILE A 520 7.23 3.61 9.62
CA ILE A 520 7.66 3.70 8.22
C ILE A 520 7.73 2.30 7.60
N GLY A 521 8.29 1.31 8.32
CA GLY A 521 8.31 -0.09 7.91
C GLY A 521 6.90 -0.65 7.71
N LEU A 522 5.96 -0.34 8.60
CA LEU A 522 4.55 -0.69 8.48
C LEU A 522 3.97 -0.09 7.20
N ARG A 523 4.11 1.23 7.01
CA ARG A 523 3.59 1.96 5.85
C ARG A 523 4.10 1.35 4.56
N LEU A 524 5.41 1.23 4.37
CA LEU A 524 6.00 0.76 3.11
C LEU A 524 5.54 -0.65 2.71
N ASN A 525 5.20 -1.49 3.68
CA ASN A 525 4.73 -2.84 3.43
C ASN A 525 3.20 -2.97 3.30
N THR A 526 2.44 -1.91 3.58
CA THR A 526 0.97 -1.93 3.63
C THR A 526 0.33 -1.00 2.60
N PRO A 527 -0.11 -1.56 1.47
CA PRO A 527 -0.84 -0.78 0.45
C PRO A 527 -2.07 -0.06 1.01
N THR A 528 -2.74 -0.64 2.01
CA THR A 528 -3.90 -0.02 2.67
C THR A 528 -3.60 1.37 3.22
N ILE A 529 -2.38 1.63 3.70
CA ILE A 529 -2.00 2.90 4.32
C ILE A 529 -1.61 3.95 3.28
N TYR A 530 -0.71 3.61 2.34
CA TYR A 530 -0.15 4.64 1.46
C TYR A 530 -0.96 4.89 0.20
N LEU A 531 -1.77 3.94 -0.26
CA LEU A 531 -2.59 4.16 -1.46
C LEU A 531 -3.58 5.29 -1.24
N ARG A 532 -3.92 6.00 -2.32
CA ARG A 532 -4.89 7.11 -2.29
C ARG A 532 -6.31 6.68 -2.61
N GLU A 533 -6.47 5.72 -3.50
CA GLU A 533 -7.76 5.38 -4.09
C GLU A 533 -7.87 3.89 -4.42
N ILE A 534 -9.10 3.45 -4.55
CA ILE A 534 -9.46 2.12 -5.02
C ILE A 534 -10.14 2.29 -6.37
N TYR A 535 -9.54 1.72 -7.41
CA TYR A 535 -10.14 1.70 -8.74
C TYR A 535 -11.02 0.46 -8.88
N LYS A 536 -12.33 0.66 -9.06
CA LYS A 536 -13.29 -0.43 -9.24
C LYS A 536 -14.31 -0.04 -10.31
N ASP A 537 -14.45 -0.89 -11.33
CA ASP A 537 -15.48 -0.77 -12.38
C ASP A 537 -15.54 0.60 -13.10
N GLY A 538 -14.40 1.29 -13.23
CA GLY A 538 -14.32 2.60 -13.86
C GLY A 538 -14.51 3.79 -12.91
N GLU A 539 -14.86 3.54 -11.65
CA GLU A 539 -15.04 4.55 -10.61
C GLU A 539 -13.88 4.56 -9.61
N VAL A 540 -13.57 5.76 -9.13
CA VAL A 540 -12.55 6.01 -8.11
C VAL A 540 -13.25 6.07 -6.76
N LEU A 541 -13.02 5.06 -5.92
CA LEU A 541 -13.53 5.01 -4.56
C LEU A 541 -12.48 5.51 -3.57
N LYS A 542 -12.94 6.26 -2.57
CA LYS A 542 -12.11 6.66 -1.42
C LYS A 542 -11.70 5.41 -0.63
N ASN A 543 -10.54 5.48 0.01
CA ASN A 543 -9.98 4.39 0.82
C ASN A 543 -9.71 4.82 2.28
N MET A 544 -10.25 5.97 2.65
CA MET A 544 -10.10 6.60 3.94
C MET A 544 -11.40 7.29 4.35
N ASP A 545 -11.72 7.20 5.63
CA ASP A 545 -12.72 8.02 6.28
C ASP A 545 -12.16 8.59 7.60
N VAL A 546 -12.56 9.82 7.94
CA VAL A 546 -12.17 10.50 9.18
C VAL A 546 -13.42 10.64 10.03
N HIS A 547 -13.45 9.95 11.16
CA HIS A 547 -14.62 9.91 12.02
C HIS A 547 -14.67 11.14 12.93
N ASN A 548 -15.85 11.75 13.02
CA ASN A 548 -16.09 12.87 13.93
C ASN A 548 -16.25 12.34 15.37
N THR A 549 -15.15 12.31 16.09
CA THR A 549 -15.08 12.00 17.53
C THR A 549 -14.84 13.25 18.36
N GLU A 550 -14.62 13.07 19.67
CA GLU A 550 -14.28 14.14 20.62
C GLU A 550 -13.17 15.08 20.12
N GLU A 551 -13.14 16.31 20.65
CA GLU A 551 -12.28 17.40 20.15
C GLU A 551 -10.80 17.02 20.05
N ASN A 552 -10.30 16.21 20.98
CA ASN A 552 -8.88 15.86 21.08
C ASN A 552 -8.52 14.46 20.54
N LEU A 553 -9.52 13.69 20.12
CA LEU A 553 -9.34 12.33 19.60
C LEU A 553 -9.49 12.35 18.07
N VAL A 554 -8.49 11.83 17.35
CA VAL A 554 -8.53 11.66 15.89
C VAL A 554 -8.67 10.18 15.57
N VAL A 555 -9.74 9.81 14.88
CA VAL A 555 -9.99 8.43 14.44
C VAL A 555 -10.05 8.40 12.92
N ILE A 556 -9.14 7.64 12.30
CA ILE A 556 -9.06 7.49 10.84
C ILE A 556 -9.17 6.02 10.49
N GLU A 557 -10.13 5.69 9.64
CA GLU A 557 -10.32 4.35 9.11
C GLU A 557 -9.76 4.27 7.69
N ARG A 558 -9.02 3.18 7.41
CA ARG A 558 -8.40 2.89 6.12
C ARG A 558 -8.79 1.49 5.66
N TRP A 559 -9.21 1.36 4.41
CA TRP A 559 -9.57 0.07 3.82
C TRP A 559 -8.97 -0.11 2.43
N TYR A 560 -8.72 -1.37 2.08
CA TYR A 560 -8.32 -1.74 0.72
C TYR A 560 -8.94 -3.11 0.35
N PRO A 561 -9.35 -3.32 -0.91
CA PRO A 561 -10.02 -4.57 -1.31
C PRO A 561 -9.19 -5.80 -0.96
N ARG A 562 -9.86 -6.79 -0.36
CA ARG A 562 -9.25 -8.08 0.04
C ARG A 562 -8.07 -7.96 1.02
N ARG A 563 -7.91 -6.80 1.68
CA ARG A 563 -6.99 -6.58 2.79
C ARG A 563 -7.77 -6.30 4.07
N ASN A 564 -7.10 -6.45 5.21
CA ASN A 564 -7.64 -6.07 6.49
C ASN A 564 -7.71 -4.54 6.59
N THR A 565 -8.73 -4.06 7.27
CA THR A 565 -8.94 -2.64 7.52
C THR A 565 -8.05 -2.19 8.68
N CYS A 566 -7.51 -0.98 8.56
CA CYS A 566 -6.64 -0.38 9.56
C CYS A 566 -7.33 0.84 10.15
N VAL A 567 -7.32 0.96 11.48
CA VAL A 567 -7.86 2.13 12.18
C VAL A 567 -6.73 2.79 12.94
N PHE A 568 -6.53 4.07 12.72
CA PHE A 568 -5.65 4.91 13.53
C PHE A 568 -6.48 5.65 14.56
N VAL A 569 -6.04 5.61 15.82
CA VAL A 569 -6.60 6.39 16.91
C VAL A 569 -5.47 7.18 17.56
N GLY A 570 -5.54 8.50 17.46
CA GLY A 570 -4.59 9.44 18.07
C GLY A 570 -5.27 10.31 19.12
N ASN A 571 -4.83 10.21 20.37
CA ASN A 571 -5.17 11.19 21.40
C ASN A 571 -4.11 12.29 21.39
N LEU A 572 -4.46 13.43 20.79
CA LEU A 572 -3.61 14.62 20.70
C LEU A 572 -3.84 15.59 21.88
N GLY A 573 -4.60 15.16 22.89
CA GLY A 573 -4.83 15.92 24.12
C GLY A 573 -3.83 15.58 25.23
N ASN A 574 -3.72 16.51 26.19
CA ASN A 574 -2.88 16.34 27.39
C ASN A 574 -3.54 15.47 28.48
N GLN A 575 -4.78 15.04 28.29
CA GLN A 575 -5.54 14.21 29.23
C GLN A 575 -5.89 12.86 28.61
N PRO A 576 -5.94 11.77 29.40
CA PRO A 576 -6.44 10.49 28.92
C PRO A 576 -7.93 10.61 28.58
N ILE A 577 -8.32 10.02 27.46
CA ILE A 577 -9.70 10.04 26.96
C ILE A 577 -10.24 8.62 27.01
N THR A 578 -11.40 8.43 27.64
CA THR A 578 -12.08 7.13 27.64
C THR A 578 -13.30 7.23 26.74
N THR A 579 -13.28 6.51 25.63
CA THR A 579 -14.34 6.55 24.62
C THR A 579 -14.80 5.15 24.29
N ASP A 580 -16.09 5.03 24.01
CA ASP A 580 -16.67 3.80 23.48
C ASP A 580 -16.74 3.91 21.96
N LEU A 581 -15.90 3.12 21.29
CA LEU A 581 -15.87 3.04 19.82
C LEU A 581 -16.61 1.78 19.31
N SER A 582 -17.30 1.04 20.20
CA SER A 582 -18.04 -0.18 19.85
C SER A 582 -19.14 0.04 18.81
N THR A 583 -19.66 1.27 18.73
CA THR A 583 -20.63 1.68 17.70
C THR A 583 -20.05 1.67 16.28
N MET A 584 -18.73 1.84 16.16
CA MET A 584 -18.01 1.89 14.88
C MET A 584 -17.28 0.58 14.61
N PHE A 585 -16.61 0.03 15.63
CA PHE A 585 -15.69 -1.10 15.49
C PHE A 585 -15.86 -2.10 16.64
N TYR A 586 -15.79 -3.40 16.37
CA TYR A 586 -15.92 -4.43 17.41
C TYR A 586 -14.62 -4.59 18.24
N GLY A 587 -13.51 -4.83 17.56
CA GLY A 587 -12.19 -5.01 18.18
C GLY A 587 -11.09 -5.03 17.13
N GLY A 588 -9.85 -4.96 17.59
CA GLY A 588 -8.69 -5.01 16.70
C GLY A 588 -7.40 -5.38 17.41
N THR A 589 -6.46 -5.87 16.63
CA THR A 589 -5.08 -6.13 17.06
C THR A 589 -4.25 -4.87 16.92
N VAL A 590 -3.48 -4.51 17.93
CA VAL A 590 -2.56 -3.36 17.87
C VAL A 590 -1.34 -3.74 17.04
N VAL A 591 -1.14 -3.08 15.90
CA VAL A 591 0.00 -3.37 15.00
C VAL A 591 1.16 -2.42 15.27
N ALA A 592 0.86 -1.17 15.58
CA ALA A 592 1.86 -0.19 15.95
C ALA A 592 1.28 0.79 16.98
N ALA A 593 2.08 1.18 17.96
CA ALA A 593 1.68 2.13 18.98
C ALA A 593 2.88 2.98 19.42
N THR A 594 2.61 4.16 19.95
CA THR A 594 3.65 5.00 20.58
C THR A 594 4.25 4.32 21.80
N ASN A 595 3.48 3.48 22.49
CA ASN A 595 3.97 2.59 23.52
C ASN A 595 4.19 1.18 22.97
N ALA A 596 5.44 0.73 22.96
CA ALA A 596 5.82 -0.57 22.43
C ALA A 596 5.18 -1.75 23.19
N SER A 597 4.76 -1.56 24.45
CA SER A 597 4.14 -2.64 25.24
C SER A 597 2.76 -3.08 24.73
N LEU A 598 2.06 -2.19 24.00
CA LEU A 598 0.70 -2.46 23.51
C LEU A 598 0.71 -3.23 22.18
N ILE A 599 1.86 -3.39 21.53
CA ILE A 599 1.96 -4.04 20.22
C ILE A 599 1.65 -5.53 20.38
N GLY A 600 0.74 -6.06 19.56
CA GLY A 600 0.30 -7.45 19.58
C GLY A 600 -0.94 -7.71 20.44
N GLU A 601 -1.35 -6.76 21.30
CA GLU A 601 -2.54 -6.93 22.11
C GLU A 601 -3.84 -6.80 21.30
N ILE A 602 -4.81 -7.66 21.59
CA ILE A 602 -6.17 -7.57 21.06
C ILE A 602 -6.98 -6.69 22.02
N LEU A 603 -7.46 -5.56 21.52
CA LEU A 603 -8.29 -4.64 22.28
C LEU A 603 -9.70 -4.60 21.69
N TYR A 604 -10.70 -4.72 22.57
CA TYR A 604 -12.10 -4.55 22.23
C TYR A 604 -12.50 -3.11 22.51
N PHE A 605 -13.25 -2.50 21.58
CA PHE A 605 -13.58 -1.07 21.62
C PHE A 605 -14.66 -0.70 22.65
N ASP A 606 -15.06 -1.63 23.51
CA ASP A 606 -15.92 -1.39 24.65
C ASP A 606 -15.15 -0.59 25.72
N LYS A 607 -15.37 0.73 25.70
CA LYS A 607 -14.86 1.68 26.70
C LYS A 607 -13.35 1.62 26.92
N ILE A 608 -12.57 1.85 25.87
CA ILE A 608 -11.10 1.93 25.91
C ILE A 608 -10.65 3.30 26.43
N THR A 609 -9.61 3.30 27.27
CA THR A 609 -8.89 4.51 27.68
C THR A 609 -7.64 4.71 26.83
N PHE A 610 -7.58 5.80 26.09
CA PHE A 610 -6.40 6.21 25.32
C PHE A 610 -5.51 7.15 26.15
N PRO A 611 -4.23 6.82 26.36
CA PRO A 611 -3.31 7.69 27.10
C PRO A 611 -3.10 9.04 26.38
N PRO A 612 -2.74 10.11 27.10
CA PRO A 612 -2.49 11.41 26.49
C PRO A 612 -1.29 11.36 25.54
N ASN A 613 -1.34 12.15 24.48
CA ASN A 613 -0.29 12.25 23.45
C ASN A 613 0.13 10.91 22.84
N SER A 614 -0.83 10.00 22.67
CA SER A 614 -0.58 8.65 22.17
C SER A 614 -1.25 8.43 20.82
N ALA A 615 -0.63 7.57 20.01
CA ALA A 615 -1.17 7.12 18.75
C ALA A 615 -1.08 5.61 18.66
N ILE A 616 -2.16 4.99 18.22
CA ILE A 616 -2.30 3.54 18.12
C ILE A 616 -2.91 3.21 16.76
N ILE A 617 -2.31 2.24 16.07
CA ILE A 617 -2.78 1.69 14.80
C ILE A 617 -3.29 0.28 15.07
N PHE A 618 -4.58 0.09 14.85
CA PHE A 618 -5.29 -1.17 14.95
C PHE A 618 -5.44 -1.81 13.58
N LYS A 619 -5.32 -3.13 13.53
CA LYS A 619 -5.82 -3.99 12.45
C LYS A 619 -7.13 -4.57 12.93
N LEU A 620 -8.22 -4.22 12.25
CA LEU A 620 -9.52 -4.79 12.55
C LEU A 620 -9.59 -6.23 12.04
N GLU A 621 -10.17 -7.10 12.85
CA GLU A 621 -10.55 -8.44 12.42
C GLU A 621 -11.87 -8.33 11.63
N LYS A 622 -11.93 -9.00 10.48
CA LYS A 622 -13.10 -8.99 9.59
C LYS A 622 -14.07 -10.11 9.91
#